data_AF-A0A257RUN9-F1
#
_entry.id   AF-A0A257RUN9-F1
#
_cell.length_a   1.000
_cell.length_b   1.000
_cell.length_c   1.000
_cell.angle_alpha   90.00
_cell.angle_beta   90.00
_cell.angle_gamma   90.00
#
_symmetry.space_group_name_H-M   'P 1'
#
loop_
_entity.id
_entity.type
_entity.pdbx_description
1 polymer ?
#
loop_
_entity_poly.entity_id
_entity_poly.type
_entity_poly.pdbx_seq_one_letter_code
_entity_poly.pdbx_strand_id
1 'polypeptide(L)' 'MARRARVATWVVAGALGVLVMAFFRTQIIRNQEWSLRSEENRLRDVPLPAPRGNIFDRSGRVIAENVVGY' A
#
# COMPACT_ATOMS: atom_id res chain seq x y z
N MET A 1 33.59 6.79 38.09
CA MET A 1 33.18 6.38 36.72
C MET A 1 32.05 5.34 36.69
N ALA A 2 32.12 4.26 37.46
CA ALA A 2 31.13 3.16 37.45
C ALA A 2 29.65 3.57 37.68
N ARG A 3 29.37 4.54 38.56
CA ARG A 3 28.00 5.04 38.81
C ARG A 3 27.37 5.71 37.58
N ARG A 4 28.13 6.53 36.85
CA ARG A 4 27.65 7.22 35.64
C ARG A 4 27.38 6.23 34.50
N ALA A 5 28.27 5.25 34.33
CA ALA A 5 28.09 4.18 33.36
C ALA A 5 26.80 3.38 33.63
N ARG A 6 26.55 3.00 34.89
CA ARG A 6 25.33 2.26 35.28
C ARG A 6 24.05 3.05 35.00
N VAL A 7 24.05 4.35 35.27
CA VAL A 7 22.90 5.22 34.95
C VAL A 7 22.67 5.27 33.44
N ALA A 8 23.72 5.47 32.65
CA ALA A 8 23.62 5.49 31.19
C ALA A 8 23.06 4.16 30.65
N THR A 9 23.51 3.01 31.18
CA THR A 9 22.99 1.69 30.81
C THR A 9 21.48 1.59 31.06
N TRP A 10 21.00 2.03 32.22
CA TRP A 10 19.57 1.98 32.54
C TRP A 10 18.73 2.91 31.66
N VAL A 11 19.25 4.09 31.31
CA VAL A 11 18.57 5.00 30.37
C VAL A 11 18.44 4.35 29.01
N VAL A 12 19.52 3.78 28.47
CA VAL A 12 19.50 3.09 27.17
C VAL A 12 18.57 1.89 27.21
N ALA A 13 18.64 1.06 28.26
CA ALA A 13 17.76 -0.08 28.43
C ALA A 13 16.27 0.33 28.51
N GLY A 14 15.97 1.42 29.21
CA GLY A 14 14.63 1.99 29.27
C GLY A 14 14.14 2.46 27.89
N ALA A 15 14.98 3.19 27.15
CA ALA A 15 14.65 3.64 25.81
C ALA A 15 14.39 2.46 24.84
N LEU A 16 15.23 1.43 24.89
CA LEU A 16 15.02 0.20 24.12
C LEU A 16 13.73 -0.52 24.55
N GLY A 17 13.42 -0.57 25.84
CA GLY A 17 12.17 -1.11 26.36
C GLY A 17 10.93 -0.40 25.80
N VAL A 18 10.97 0.94 25.72
CA VAL A 18 9.90 1.73 25.09
C VAL A 18 9.75 1.38 23.61
N LEU A 19 10.86 1.25 22.88
CA LEU A 19 10.83 0.88 21.46
C LEU A 19 10.26 -0.53 21.25
N VAL A 20 10.63 -1.50 22.09
CA VAL A 20 10.07 -2.87 22.04
C VAL A 20 8.56 -2.84 22.30
N MET A 21 8.09 -2.05 23.26
CA MET A 21 6.67 -1.92 23.55
C MET A 21 5.90 -1.27 22.39
N ALA A 22 6.46 -0.23 21.77
CA ALA A 22 5.89 0.41 20.59
C ALA A 22 5.85 -0.53 19.37
N PHE A 23 6.90 -1.34 19.19
CA PHE A 23 6.96 -2.39 18.18
C PHE A 23 5.87 -3.44 18.42
N PHE A 24 5.78 -4.00 19.62
CA PHE A 24 4.75 -4.97 19.99
C PHE A 24 3.34 -4.44 19.74
N ARG A 25 3.07 -3.20 20.14
CA ARG A 25 1.78 -2.54 19.89
C ARG A 25 1.46 -2.46 18.40
N THR A 26 2.43 -2.08 17.57
CA THR A 26 2.21 -1.94 16.13
C THR A 26 2.04 -3.30 15.45
N GLN A 27 2.90 -4.26 15.79
CA GLN A 27 2.98 -5.54 15.09
C GLN A 27 1.95 -6.55 15.55
N ILE A 28 1.58 -6.57 16.84
CA ILE A 28 0.67 -7.57 17.39
C ILE A 28 -0.72 -6.97 17.61
N ILE A 29 -0.81 -5.85 18.33
CA ILE A 29 -2.12 -5.26 18.64
C ILE A 29 -2.77 -4.65 17.40
N ARG A 30 -2.00 -3.97 16.54
CA ARG A 30 -2.52 -3.28 15.35
C ARG A 30 -2.33 -4.04 14.03
N ASN A 31 -1.93 -5.31 14.07
CA ASN A 31 -1.66 -6.11 12.87
C ASN A 31 -2.81 -6.05 11.86
N GLN A 32 -4.03 -6.34 12.34
CA GLN A 32 -5.21 -6.48 11.49
C GLN A 32 -5.53 -5.19 10.72
N GLU A 33 -5.45 -4.03 11.38
CA GLU A 33 -5.70 -2.72 10.75
C GLU A 33 -4.71 -2.46 9.60
N TRP A 34 -3.43 -2.76 9.81
CA TRP A 34 -2.41 -2.57 8.78
C TRP A 34 -2.49 -3.59 7.66
N SER A 35 -2.89 -4.83 7.97
CA SER A 35 -3.17 -5.85 6.96
C SER A 35 -4.30 -5.41 6.03
N LEU A 36 -5.44 -5.00 6.59
CA LEU A 36 -6.61 -4.50 5.83
C LEU A 36 -6.23 -3.33 4.90
N ARG A 37 -5.54 -2.32 5.42
CA ARG A 37 -5.06 -1.19 4.59
C ARG A 37 -4.11 -1.63 3.48
N SER A 38 -3.27 -2.64 3.73
CA SER A 38 -2.39 -3.18 2.70
C SER A 38 -3.18 -3.91 1.61
N GLU A 39 -4.30 -4.56 1.96
CA GLU A 39 -5.16 -5.22 0.97
C GLU A 39 -5.91 -4.20 0.11
N GLU A 40 -6.44 -3.15 0.72
CA GLU A 40 -7.07 -2.03 0.00
C GLU A 40 -6.07 -1.38 -0.97
N ASN A 41 -4.85 -1.10 -0.52
CA ASN A 41 -3.80 -0.54 -1.39
C ASN A 41 -3.37 -1.50 -2.53
N ARG A 42 -3.55 -2.82 -2.35
CA ARG A 42 -3.24 -3.83 -3.38
C ARG A 42 -4.33 -3.87 -4.46
N LEU A 43 -5.58 -3.62 -4.10
CA LEU A 43 -6.70 -3.62 -5.01
C LEU A 43 -6.83 -2.23 -5.65
N ARG A 44 -6.23 -2.07 -6.82
CA ARG A 44 -6.47 -0.89 -7.66
C ARG A 44 -7.57 -1.20 -8.66
N ASP A 45 -8.68 -0.47 -8.58
CA ASP A 45 -9.70 -0.52 -9.62
C ASP A 45 -9.10 -0.06 -10.94
N VAL A 46 -9.03 -0.99 -11.90
CA VAL A 46 -8.69 -0.69 -13.29
C VAL A 46 -10.01 -0.57 -14.04
N PRO A 47 -10.48 0.65 -14.37
CA PRO A 47 -11.69 0.80 -15.15
C PRO A 47 -11.43 0.20 -16.54
N LEU A 48 -12.28 -0.74 -16.95
CA LEU A 48 -12.28 -1.25 -18.31
C LEU A 48 -13.01 -0.24 -19.19
N PRO A 49 -12.33 0.50 -20.09
CA PRO A 49 -13.01 1.44 -20.96
C PRO A 49 -13.89 0.66 -21.94
N ALA A 50 -15.12 1.13 -22.14
CA ALA A 50 -15.96 0.60 -23.20
C ALA A 50 -15.28 0.83 -24.56
N PRO A 51 -15.30 -0.15 -25.48
CA PRO A 51 -14.77 0.05 -26.81
C PRO A 51 -15.57 1.15 -27.53
N ARG A 52 -14.88 2.01 -28.28
CA ARG A 52 -15.54 2.99 -29.14
C ARG A 52 -16.26 2.27 -30.27
N GLY A 53 -17.40 2.81 -30.69
CA GLY A 53 -18.13 2.29 -31.86
C GLY A 53 -17.35 2.50 -33.15
N ASN A 54 -17.61 1.64 -34.13
CA ASN A 54 -17.04 1.76 -35.46
C ASN A 54 -17.70 2.93 -36.23
N ILE A 55 -16.89 3.65 -37.00
CA ILE A 55 -17.35 4.76 -37.84
C ILE A 55 -17.54 4.24 -39.25
N PHE A 56 -18.73 4.44 -39.81
CA PHE A 56 -19.10 4.02 -41.16
C PHE A 56 -19.34 5.22 -42.07
N ASP A 57 -19.06 5.06 -43.35
CA ASP A 57 -19.54 5.99 -44.38
C ASP A 57 -21.03 5.77 -44.69
N ARG A 58 -21.61 6.63 -45.52
CA ARG A 58 -23.01 6.54 -46.00
C ARG A 58 -23.35 5.27 -46.78
N SER A 59 -22.35 4.53 -47.26
CA SER A 59 -22.49 3.26 -47.98
C SER A 59 -22.25 2.04 -47.08
N GLY A 60 -22.03 2.25 -45.77
CA GLY A 60 -21.79 1.19 -44.80
C GLY A 60 -20.34 0.69 -44.77
N ARG A 61 -19.39 1.37 -45.41
CA ARG A 61 -17.96 1.00 -45.36
C ARG A 61 -17.33 1.54 -44.08
N VAL A 62 -16.54 0.71 -43.39
CA VAL A 62 -15.78 1.10 -42.20
C VAL A 62 -14.72 2.14 -42.58
N ILE A 63 -14.76 3.30 -41.92
CA ILE A 63 -13.75 4.36 -42.01
C ILE A 63 -12.76 4.25 -40.84
N ALA A 64 -13.25 3.91 -39.65
CA ALA A 64 -12.42 3.70 -38.46
C ALA A 64 -13.03 2.63 -37.55
N GLU A 65 -12.18 1.77 -37.03
CA GLU A 65 -12.54 0.70 -36.10
C GLU A 65 -11.70 0.81 -34.83
N ASN A 66 -12.26 0.36 -33.71
CA ASN A 66 -11.54 0.30 -32.44
C ASN A 66 -11.04 -1.12 -32.19
N VAL A 67 -9.82 -1.41 -32.63
CA VAL A 67 -9.14 -2.68 -32.34
C VAL A 67 -8.47 -2.60 -30.97
N VAL A 68 -8.72 -3.58 -30.11
CA VAL A 68 -8.04 -3.67 -28.82
C VAL A 68 -6.56 -3.99 -29.07
N GLY A 69 -5.67 -3.04 -28.76
CA GLY A 69 -4.24 -3.28 -28.76
C GLY A 69 -3.85 -4.11 -27.54
N TYR A 70 -3.28 -5.29 -27.76
CA TYR A 70 -2.67 -6.13 -26.73
C TYR A 70 -1.22 -5.71 -26.46
#